data_AF-A0A2E1KAC6-F1
#
_entry.id   AF-A0A2E1KAC6-F1
#
_cell.length_a   1.000
_cell.length_b   1.000
_cell.length_c   1.000
_cell.angle_alpha   90.00
_cell.angle_beta   90.00
_cell.angle_gamma   90.00
#
_symmetry.space_group_name_H-M   'P 1'
#
loop_
_entity.id
_entity.type
_entity.pdbx_description
1 polymer ?
#
loop_
_entity_poly.entity_id
_entity_poly.type
_entity_poly.pdbx_seq_one_letter_code
_entity_poly.pdbx_strand_id
1 'polypeptide(L)' 'MKKSLIEENAQFGNAVIGATTADQVQLKVNPSNFSLDDQGLQLLPQHVHQKFRRHLGITGNKFDALFPLNVRDEINFLT' A
#
# COMPACT_ATOMS: atom_id res chain seq x y z
N MET A 1 15.94 -18.33 -7.87
CA MET A 1 14.53 -18.70 -7.64
C MET A 1 13.67 -17.46 -7.80
N LYS A 2 12.66 -17.47 -8.68
CA LYS A 2 11.66 -16.38 -8.74
C LYS A 2 10.64 -16.62 -7.64
N LYS A 3 10.61 -15.76 -6.61
CA LYS A 3 9.49 -15.72 -5.67
C LYS A 3 8.25 -15.28 -6.46
N SER A 4 7.19 -16.08 -6.41
CA SER A 4 5.84 -15.63 -6.80
C SER A 4 5.45 -14.43 -5.93
N LEU A 5 4.71 -13.46 -6.48
CA LEU A 5 4.15 -12.34 -5.71
C LEU A 5 3.18 -12.83 -4.62
N ILE A 6 2.57 -14.00 -4.85
CA ILE A 6 1.79 -14.70 -3.85
C ILE A 6 2.78 -15.52 -3.03
N GLU A 7 3.18 -14.96 -1.89
CA GLU A 7 3.92 -15.69 -0.88
C GLU A 7 2.98 -16.71 -0.21
N GLU A 8 3.45 -17.94 -0.04
CA GLU A 8 2.71 -18.97 0.67
C GLU A 8 2.46 -18.48 2.11
N ASN A 9 1.19 -18.41 2.54
CA ASN A 9 0.74 -17.84 3.82
C ASN A 9 0.80 -16.31 3.95
N ALA A 10 0.78 -15.57 2.84
CA ALA A 10 0.63 -14.12 2.85
C ALA A 10 -0.63 -13.67 3.64
N GLN A 11 -0.45 -12.92 4.74
CA GLN A 11 -1.55 -12.38 5.54
C GLN A 11 -2.36 -11.28 4.84
N PHE A 12 -1.85 -10.75 3.71
CA PHE A 12 -2.46 -9.66 2.96
C PHE A 12 -3.43 -10.12 1.84
N GLY A 13 -3.60 -11.44 1.64
CA GLY A 13 -4.57 -11.99 0.69
C GLY A 13 -6.00 -11.96 1.26
N ASN A 14 -7.00 -11.87 0.38
CA ASN A 14 -8.43 -11.94 0.73
C ASN A 14 -8.92 -10.92 1.78
N ALA A 15 -8.19 -9.81 1.98
CA ALA A 15 -8.59 -8.73 2.87
C ALA A 15 -9.26 -7.59 2.09
N VAL A 16 -10.38 -7.08 2.61
CA VAL A 16 -10.96 -5.81 2.18
C VAL A 16 -10.50 -4.74 3.14
N ILE A 17 -9.83 -3.71 2.63
CA ILE A 17 -9.28 -2.62 3.42
C ILE A 17 -9.98 -1.32 3.03
N GLY A 18 -10.37 -0.54 4.05
CA GLY A 18 -10.97 0.77 3.91
C GLY A 18 -12.48 0.78 4.07
N ALA A 19 -13.04 1.99 4.12
CA ALA A 19 -14.47 2.24 4.14
C ALA A 19 -14.76 3.58 3.48
N THR A 20 -16.03 3.85 3.19
CA THR A 20 -16.49 5.12 2.62
C THR A 20 -17.62 5.70 3.44
N THR A 21 -17.81 7.01 3.36
CA THR A 21 -19.03 7.67 3.83
C THR A 21 -20.23 7.28 2.96
N ALA A 22 -21.43 7.71 3.35
CA ALA A 22 -22.64 7.55 2.54
C ALA A 22 -22.50 8.20 1.15
N ASP A 23 -21.75 9.28 1.05
CA ASP A 23 -21.47 9.99 -0.21
C ASP A 23 -20.28 9.39 -0.99
N GLN A 24 -19.87 8.17 -0.66
CA GLN A 24 -18.76 7.46 -1.30
C GLN A 24 -17.40 8.17 -1.15
N VAL A 25 -17.25 9.04 -0.15
CA VAL A 25 -15.97 9.65 0.18
C VAL A 25 -15.14 8.65 0.98
N GLN A 26 -13.90 8.43 0.54
CA GLN A 26 -13.00 7.52 1.22
C GLN A 26 -12.70 7.97 2.66
N LEU A 27 -12.86 7.05 3.61
CA LEU A 27 -12.43 7.24 4.99
C LEU A 27 -10.93 6.95 5.14
N LYS A 28 -10.31 7.63 6.08
CA LYS A 28 -8.89 7.48 6.40
C LYS A 28 -8.65 6.23 7.26
N VAL A 29 -7.45 5.68 7.15
CA VAL A 29 -7.02 4.48 7.87
C VAL A 29 -5.64 4.67 8.49
N ASN A 30 -5.38 3.95 9.58
CA ASN A 30 -4.06 3.87 10.16
C ASN A 30 -3.08 3.14 9.21
N PRO A 31 -1.88 3.69 8.91
CA PRO A 31 -0.93 3.11 7.95
C PRO A 31 -0.39 1.72 8.31
N SER A 32 -0.42 1.39 9.61
CA SER A 32 0.24 0.19 10.14
C SER A 32 -0.73 -0.98 10.30
N ASN A 33 -2.01 -0.71 10.56
CA ASN A 33 -3.00 -1.75 10.86
C ASN A 33 -4.31 -1.64 10.06
N PHE A 34 -4.45 -0.62 9.22
CA PHE A 34 -5.60 -0.40 8.32
C PHE A 34 -6.97 -0.24 9.00
N SER A 35 -7.02 -0.07 10.32
CA SER A 35 -8.24 0.31 11.03
C SER A 35 -8.64 1.75 10.70
N LEU A 36 -9.93 2.07 10.76
CA LEU A 36 -10.42 3.44 10.55
C LEU A 36 -9.80 4.40 11.56
N ASP A 37 -9.32 5.54 11.07
CA ASP A 37 -8.62 6.55 11.85
C ASP A 37 -8.76 7.92 11.19
N ASP A 38 -9.47 8.85 11.83
CA ASP A 38 -9.72 10.19 11.29
C ASP A 38 -8.43 11.03 11.15
N GLN A 39 -7.40 10.69 11.93
CA GLN A 39 -6.05 11.27 11.85
C GLN A 39 -5.11 10.44 10.95
N GLY A 40 -5.61 9.35 10.37
CA GLY A 40 -4.87 8.46 9.49
C GLY A 40 -4.68 9.00 8.07
N LEU A 41 -4.28 8.11 7.16
CA LEU A 41 -4.02 8.44 5.77
C LEU A 41 -5.20 8.07 4.86
N GLN A 42 -5.35 8.82 3.77
CA GLN A 42 -6.22 8.41 2.67
C GLN A 42 -5.52 7.35 1.82
N LEU A 43 -5.97 6.11 1.87
CA LEU A 43 -5.28 4.98 1.20
C LEU A 43 -5.44 5.02 -0.33
N LEU A 44 -4.42 5.53 -1.00
CA LEU A 44 -4.35 5.58 -2.47
C LEU A 44 -3.52 4.44 -3.09
N PRO A 45 -3.75 4.07 -4.37
CA PRO A 45 -2.99 3.01 -5.07
C PRO A 45 -1.47 3.21 -5.08
N GLN A 46 -1.02 4.47 -5.10
CA GLN A 46 0.40 4.82 -5.07
C GLN A 46 1.13 4.27 -3.83
N HIS A 47 0.47 4.18 -2.67
CA HIS A 47 1.05 3.60 -1.46
C HIS A 47 1.33 2.11 -1.63
N VAL A 48 0.39 1.38 -2.24
CA VAL A 48 0.52 -0.05 -2.54
C VAL A 48 1.67 -0.27 -3.52
N HIS A 49 1.72 0.50 -4.60
CA HIS A 49 2.81 0.43 -5.57
C HIS A 49 4.17 0.74 -4.95
N GLN A 50 4.27 1.76 -4.09
CA GLN A 50 5.52 2.12 -3.42
C GLN A 50 6.01 0.98 -2.53
N LYS A 51 5.13 0.36 -1.73
CA LYS A 51 5.49 -0.75 -0.85
C LYS A 51 5.97 -1.97 -1.64
N PHE A 52 5.31 -2.31 -2.74
CA PHE A 52 5.77 -3.39 -3.62
C PHE A 52 7.10 -3.08 -4.32
N ARG A 53 7.28 -1.86 -4.84
CA ARG A 53 8.55 -1.47 -5.47
C ARG A 53 9.71 -1.61 -4.50
N ARG A 54 9.53 -1.25 -3.22
CA ARG A 54 10.55 -1.43 -2.18
C ARG A 54 10.80 -2.91 -1.88
N HIS A 55 9.74 -3.69 -1.64
CA HIS A 55 9.85 -5.13 -1.34
C HIS A 55 10.57 -5.90 -2.43
N LEU A 56 10.35 -5.53 -3.70
CA LEU A 56 10.94 -6.17 -4.87
C LEU A 56 12.31 -5.58 -5.26
N GLY A 57 12.85 -4.61 -4.51
CA GLY A 57 14.12 -3.96 -4.83
C GLY A 57 14.10 -3.12 -6.12
N ILE A 58 12.92 -2.68 -6.56
CA ILE A 58 12.75 -1.82 -7.74
C ILE A 58 13.01 -0.34 -7.37
N THR A 59 12.65 0.06 -6.14
CA THR A 59 12.84 1.45 -5.68
C THR A 59 14.31 1.87 -5.77
N GLY A 60 14.54 3.10 -6.26
CA GLY A 60 15.89 3.67 -6.37
C GLY A 60 16.67 3.28 -7.64
N ASN A 61 16.08 2.51 -8.56
CA ASN A 61 16.69 2.23 -9.86
C ASN A 61 16.32 3.30 -10.91
N LYS A 62 16.98 3.24 -12.08
CA LYS A 62 16.77 4.21 -13.18
C LYS A 62 15.33 4.28 -13.70
N PHE A 63 14.58 3.18 -13.62
CA PHE A 63 13.18 3.14 -14.08
C PHE A 63 12.22 3.73 -13.04
N ASP A 64 12.53 3.60 -11.74
CA ASP A 64 11.76 4.22 -10.67
C ASP A 64 11.71 5.75 -10.82
N ALA A 65 12.84 6.36 -11.22
CA ALA A 65 12.95 7.79 -11.48
C ALA A 65 12.13 8.27 -12.70
N LEU A 66 11.85 7.40 -13.68
CA LEU A 66 11.03 7.74 -14.86
C LEU A 66 9.54 7.77 -14.55
N PHE A 67 9.11 7.10 -13.48
CA PHE A 67 7.70 6.97 -13.09
C PHE A 67 7.53 7.28 -11.60
N PRO A 68 7.74 8.54 -11.18
CA PRO A 68 7.67 8.93 -9.78
C PRO A 68 6.25 8.78 -9.23
N LEU A 69 6.11 8.08 -8.10
CA LEU A 69 4.82 7.88 -7.44
C LEU A 69 4.44 9.03 -6.50
N ASN A 70 5.35 9.96 -6.20
CA ASN A 70 5.13 11.13 -5.34
C ASN A 70 4.42 10.83 -4.01
N VAL A 71 4.73 9.67 -3.44
CA VAL A 71 4.15 9.21 -2.18
C VAL A 71 4.79 9.94 -1.00
N ARG A 72 3.97 10.52 -0.11
CA ARG A 72 4.43 11.19 1.12
C ARG A 72 4.42 10.27 2.34
N ASP A 73 3.44 9.37 2.41
CA ASP A 73 3.18 8.51 3.57
C ASP A 73 3.40 7.03 3.21
N GLU A 74 3.82 6.21 4.17
CA GLU A 74 4.08 4.79 3.94
C GLU A 74 3.02 3.91 4.60
N ILE A 75 2.75 2.76 3.98
CA ILE A 75 1.86 1.73 4.53
C ILE A 75 2.63 0.43 4.78
N ASN A 76 2.14 -0.38 5.70
CA ASN A 76 2.78 -1.65 6.04
C ASN A 76 1.82 -2.85 5.96
N PHE A 77 1.84 -3.56 4.83
CA PHE A 77 1.03 -4.78 4.62
C PHE A 77 1.84 -6.02 4.19
N LEU A 78 3.17 -5.92 4.08
CA LEU A 78 4.06 -7.02 3.66
C LEU A 78 4.97 -7.51 4.79
N THR A 79 4.62 -7.24 6.05
CA THR A 79 5.32 -7.75 7.24
C THR A 79 4.77 -9.07 7.72
#